data_AF-A0A7C9DEB9-F1
#
_entry.id   AF-A0A7C9DEB9-F1
#
_cell.length_a   1.000
_cell.length_b   1.000
_cell.length_c   1.000
_cell.angle_alpha   90.00
_cell.angle_beta   90.00
_cell.angle_gamma   90.00
#
_symmetry.space_group_name_H-M   'P 1'
#
loop_
_entity.id
_entity.type
_entity.pdbx_description
1 polymer ?
#
loop_
_entity_poly.entity_id
_entity_poly.type
_entity_poly.pdbx_seq_one_letter_code
_entity_poly.pdbx_strand_id
1 'polypeptide(L)'
;IYARGSQDTKCVGLQHLEAIRKLKDSGFEPIRTIYVSFLPDEEIGGDDGARMLVNSDLFEKMNVAFVLDEGLPSPGEKYRVFHGERSPWWLVIKAQGAPG
;
A
#
# COMPACT_ATOMS: atom_id res chain seq x y z
N ILE A 1 14.86 -8.46 13.05
CA ILE A 1 13.69 -9.33 12.78
C ILE A 1 13.84 -9.82 11.36
N TYR A 2 13.86 -11.14 11.13
CA TYR A 2 13.94 -11.73 9.78
C TYR A 2 12.61 -12.43 9.47
N ALA A 3 11.90 -11.99 8.43
CA ALA A 3 10.64 -12.60 7.99
C ALA A 3 10.28 -12.17 6.56
N ARG A 4 9.52 -13.00 5.83
CA ARG A 4 8.86 -12.55 4.59
C ARG A 4 7.82 -11.50 4.95
N GLY A 5 7.97 -10.33 4.33
CA GLY A 5 7.14 -9.15 4.53
C GLY A 5 7.50 -8.27 5.72
N SER A 6 8.71 -8.44 6.29
CA SER A 6 9.23 -7.52 7.32
C SER A 6 9.55 -6.11 6.79
N GLN A 7 9.68 -5.95 5.47
CA GLN A 7 9.85 -4.66 4.79
C GLN A 7 8.64 -4.31 3.91
N ASP A 8 7.96 -5.33 3.37
CA ASP A 8 6.94 -5.22 2.33
C ASP A 8 5.73 -6.13 2.68
N THR A 9 4.63 -5.62 3.21
CA THR A 9 4.45 -4.28 3.81
C THR A 9 4.03 -4.36 5.28
N LYS A 10 4.14 -5.55 5.91
CA LYS A 10 3.57 -5.84 7.24
C LYS A 10 4.10 -4.91 8.33
N CYS A 11 5.31 -4.39 8.18
CA CYS A 11 5.87 -3.40 9.09
C CYS A 11 5.06 -2.10 9.10
N VAL A 12 4.66 -1.60 7.94
CA VAL A 12 3.84 -0.38 7.78
C VAL A 12 2.46 -0.57 8.39
N GLY A 13 1.80 -1.70 8.07
CA GLY A 13 0.50 -2.03 8.63
C GLY A 13 0.49 -2.05 10.16
N LEU A 14 1.49 -2.68 10.78
CA LEU A 14 1.63 -2.70 12.25
C LEU A 14 1.94 -1.30 12.82
N GLN A 15 2.80 -0.53 12.15
CA GLN A 15 3.11 0.85 12.57
C GLN A 15 1.88 1.75 12.58
N HIS A 16 1.00 1.64 11.58
CA HIS A 16 -0.26 2.38 11.57
C HIS A 16 -1.16 2.02 12.75
N LEU A 17 -1.35 0.72 13.03
CA LEU A 17 -2.16 0.27 14.17
C LEU A 17 -1.60 0.79 15.51
N GLU A 18 -0.29 0.67 15.73
CA GLU A 18 0.33 1.14 16.97
C GLU A 18 0.33 2.68 17.11
N ALA A 19 0.51 3.41 16.00
CA ALA A 19 0.41 4.86 16.01
C ALA A 19 -1.00 5.32 16.37
N ILE A 20 -2.02 4.73 15.74
CA ILE A 20 -3.43 5.04 16.02
C ILE A 20 -3.78 4.68 17.47
N ARG A 21 -3.33 3.53 17.96
CA ARG A 21 -3.54 3.12 19.36
C ARG A 21 -2.97 4.17 20.32
N LYS A 22 -1.71 4.58 20.14
CA LYS A 22 -1.07 5.59 20.98
C LYS A 22 -1.75 6.96 20.92
N LEU A 23 -2.21 7.38 19.74
CA LEU A 23 -2.95 8.64 19.58
C LEU A 23 -4.29 8.60 20.30
N LYS A 24 -5.03 7.49 20.19
CA LYS A 24 -6.28 7.29 20.93
C LYS A 24 -6.03 7.29 22.45
N ASP A 25 -5.00 6.58 22.91
CA ASP A 25 -4.63 6.53 24.33
C ASP A 25 -4.22 7.92 24.87
N SER A 26 -3.69 8.81 24.03
CA SER A 26 -3.39 10.20 24.40
C SER A 26 -4.59 11.17 24.34
N GLY A 27 -5.78 10.68 23.98
CA GLY A 27 -6.98 11.52 23.84
C GLY A 27 -6.99 12.38 22.58
N PHE A 28 -6.22 12.02 21.54
CA PHE A 28 -6.21 12.75 20.28
C PHE A 28 -7.49 12.46 19.48
N GLU A 29 -8.19 13.51 19.07
CA GLU A 29 -9.36 13.43 18.21
C GLU A 29 -9.06 14.03 16.82
N PRO A 30 -9.03 13.21 15.75
CA PRO A 30 -8.73 13.71 14.43
C PRO A 30 -9.91 14.49 13.83
N ILE A 31 -9.60 15.58 13.11
CA ILE A 31 -10.60 16.41 12.40
C ILE A 31 -11.24 15.64 11.23
N ARG A 32 -10.50 14.67 10.66
CA ARG A 32 -10.96 13.82 9.56
C ARG A 32 -10.98 12.36 10.01
N THR A 33 -11.92 11.59 9.50
CA THR A 33 -11.93 10.14 9.71
C THR A 33 -10.67 9.52 9.10
N ILE A 34 -9.99 8.68 9.88
CA ILE A 34 -8.86 7.87 9.43
C ILE A 34 -9.40 6.46 9.14
N TYR A 35 -9.31 6.04 7.89
CA TYR A 35 -9.60 4.67 7.48
C TYR A 35 -8.30 3.87 7.38
N VAL A 36 -8.30 2.65 7.91
CA VAL A 36 -7.20 1.70 7.74
C VAL A 36 -7.71 0.51 6.93
N SER A 37 -7.23 0.35 5.71
CA SER A 37 -7.62 -0.72 4.80
C SER A 37 -6.50 -1.74 4.66
N PHE A 38 -6.79 -3.01 4.93
CA PHE A 38 -5.90 -4.14 4.62
C PHE A 38 -6.48 -4.90 3.44
N LEU A 39 -5.77 -4.87 2.31
CA LEU A 39 -6.28 -5.37 1.04
C LEU A 39 -5.44 -6.57 0.58
N PRO A 40 -6.09 -7.59 -0.02
CA PRO A 40 -5.36 -8.69 -0.64
C PRO A 40 -4.79 -8.27 -1.99
N ASP A 41 -4.08 -9.21 -2.62
CA ASP A 41 -3.86 -9.22 -4.08
C ASP A 41 -2.84 -8.23 -4.64
N GLU A 42 -2.30 -7.32 -3.81
CA GLU A 42 -1.33 -6.29 -4.22
C GLU A 42 -0.13 -6.91 -4.98
N GLU A 43 0.49 -7.94 -4.42
CA GLU A 43 1.67 -8.64 -4.97
C GLU A 43 1.44 -9.33 -6.33
N ILE A 44 0.18 -9.43 -6.79
CA ILE A 44 -0.18 -9.95 -8.12
C ILE A 44 -0.90 -8.92 -9.01
N GLY A 45 -0.96 -7.65 -8.60
CA GLY A 45 -1.47 -6.53 -9.37
C GLY A 45 -2.70 -5.82 -8.77
N GLY A 46 -3.29 -6.36 -7.70
CA GLY A 46 -4.38 -5.73 -6.95
C GLY A 46 -5.72 -5.70 -7.68
N ASP A 47 -5.92 -6.55 -8.68
CA ASP A 47 -7.09 -6.61 -9.55
C ASP A 47 -8.36 -6.95 -8.75
N ASP A 48 -8.28 -7.95 -7.87
CA ASP A 48 -9.37 -8.38 -7.00
C ASP A 48 -9.28 -7.76 -5.59
N GLY A 49 -8.30 -6.87 -5.37
CA GLY A 49 -8.05 -6.16 -4.12
C GLY A 49 -8.39 -4.67 -4.21
N ALA A 50 -7.35 -3.83 -4.27
CA ALA A 50 -7.50 -2.37 -4.27
C ALA A 50 -8.35 -1.85 -5.43
N ARG A 51 -8.27 -2.46 -6.62
CA ARG A 51 -9.09 -2.05 -7.76
C ARG A 51 -10.58 -2.25 -7.50
N MET A 52 -10.97 -3.36 -6.88
CA MET A 52 -12.37 -3.59 -6.51
C MET A 52 -12.85 -2.57 -5.46
N LEU A 53 -12.02 -2.26 -4.46
CA LEU A 53 -12.38 -1.26 -3.45
C LEU A 53 -12.62 0.10 -4.10
N VAL A 54 -11.68 0.60 -4.91
CA VAL A 54 -11.78 1.93 -5.54
C VAL A 54 -13.01 2.05 -6.45
N ASN A 55 -13.44 0.95 -7.08
CA ASN A 55 -14.63 0.91 -7.93
C ASN A 55 -15.95 0.70 -7.17
N SER A 56 -15.93 0.60 -5.85
CA SER A 56 -17.13 0.33 -5.04
C SER A 56 -17.79 1.62 -4.54
N ASP A 57 -19.13 1.57 -4.39
CA ASP A 57 -19.91 2.64 -3.74
C ASP A 57 -19.43 2.93 -2.30
N LEU A 58 -18.78 1.95 -1.65
CA LEU A 58 -18.22 2.12 -0.31
C LEU A 58 -17.07 3.14 -0.32
N PHE A 59 -16.15 3.02 -1.27
CA PHE A 59 -15.00 3.91 -1.36
C PHE A 59 -15.42 5.34 -1.73
N GLU A 60 -16.41 5.49 -2.60
CA GLU A 60 -17.01 6.80 -2.90
C GLU A 60 -17.57 7.46 -1.62
N LYS A 61 -18.33 6.71 -0.82
CA LYS A 61 -18.90 7.20 0.44
C LYS A 61 -17.86 7.53 1.51
N MET A 62 -16.68 6.90 1.47
CA MET A 62 -15.59 7.21 2.40
C MET A 62 -15.04 8.64 2.21
N ASN A 63 -15.27 9.27 1.06
CA ASN A 63 -14.82 10.63 0.73
C ASN A 63 -13.32 10.83 1.03
N VAL A 64 -12.50 9.92 0.50
CA VAL A 64 -11.05 9.87 0.75
C VAL A 64 -10.35 11.00 0.02
N ALA A 65 -9.66 11.86 0.76
CA ALA A 65 -8.92 13.00 0.20
C ALA A 65 -7.43 12.70 -0.03
N PHE A 66 -6.87 11.74 0.72
CA PHE A 66 -5.45 11.42 0.71
C PHE A 66 -5.24 9.97 1.18
N VAL A 67 -4.27 9.30 0.58
CA VAL A 67 -3.90 7.92 0.87
C VAL A 67 -2.40 7.86 1.15
N LEU A 68 -2.03 7.05 2.14
CA LEU A 68 -0.67 6.59 2.37
C LEU A 68 -0.64 5.10 2.10
N ASP A 69 0.38 4.67 1.36
CA ASP A 69 0.67 3.26 1.13
C ASP A 69 2.17 3.04 1.32
N GLU A 70 2.66 1.87 0.94
CA GLU A 70 4.05 1.52 1.08
C GLU A 70 5.05 2.48 0.41
N GLY A 71 6.29 2.37 0.86
CA GLY A 71 7.43 2.99 0.21
C GLY A 71 8.49 1.92 -0.03
N LEU A 72 9.76 2.33 -0.05
CA LEU A 72 10.86 1.37 -0.16
C LEU A 72 11.95 1.65 0.87
N PRO A 73 12.64 0.59 1.34
CA PRO A 73 13.77 0.76 2.23
C PRO A 73 14.84 1.63 1.56
N SER A 74 15.47 2.49 2.35
CA SER A 74 16.60 3.29 1.93
C SER A 74 17.87 2.77 2.60
N PRO A 75 18.97 2.56 1.86
CA PRO A 75 20.21 2.03 2.43
C PRO A 75 21.00 3.07 3.24
N GLY A 76 20.58 4.35 3.23
CA GLY A 76 21.23 5.42 3.99
C GLY A 76 20.24 6.19 4.87
N GLU A 77 20.71 7.28 5.46
CA GLU A 77 19.99 8.06 6.49
C GLU A 77 18.79 8.89 5.98
N LYS A 78 18.38 8.72 4.71
CA LYS A 78 17.27 9.47 4.10
C LYS A 78 16.11 8.53 3.81
N TYR A 79 14.90 8.94 4.17
CA TYR A 79 13.68 8.21 3.82
C TYR A 79 13.28 8.48 2.36
N ARG A 80 12.78 7.44 1.68
CA ARG A 80 12.19 7.56 0.34
C ARG A 80 10.69 7.81 0.49
N VAL A 81 10.19 8.78 -0.26
CA VAL A 81 8.77 9.09 -0.34
C VAL A 81 8.41 9.18 -1.82
N PHE A 82 7.41 8.41 -2.25
CA PHE A 82 6.92 8.44 -3.61
C PHE A 82 5.73 9.39 -3.70
N HIS A 83 5.72 10.25 -4.71
CA HIS A 83 4.62 11.17 -4.99
C HIS A 83 4.10 10.90 -6.40
N GLY A 84 3.02 10.12 -6.46
CA GLY A 84 2.45 9.64 -7.71
C GLY A 84 3.36 8.61 -8.37
N GLU A 85 2.89 7.38 -8.45
CA GLU A 85 3.59 6.32 -9.17
C GLU A 85 3.18 6.29 -10.63
N ARG A 86 4.09 5.82 -11.49
CA ARG A 86 3.79 5.66 -12.92
C ARG A 86 3.03 4.35 -13.10
N SER A 87 2.20 4.27 -14.13
CA SER A 87 1.53 3.01 -14.49
C SER A 87 2.57 1.91 -14.75
N PRO A 88 2.40 0.71 -14.18
CA PRO A 88 3.30 -0.41 -14.45
C PRO A 88 3.20 -0.84 -15.91
N TRP A 89 4.35 -1.22 -16.49
CA TRP A 89 4.44 -1.74 -17.87
C TRP A 89 4.65 -3.24 -17.82
N TRP A 90 3.56 -3.99 -17.67
CA TRP A 90 3.61 -5.45 -17.69
C TRP A 90 3.79 -5.94 -19.13
N LEU A 91 4.96 -6.53 -19.44
CA LEU A 91 5.28 -7.02 -20.77
C LEU A 91 5.55 -8.53 -20.74
N VAL A 92 4.86 -9.28 -21.60
CA VAL A 92 5.15 -10.68 -21.86
C VAL A 92 5.79 -10.79 -23.24
N ILE A 93 7.12 -10.97 -23.29
CA ILE A 93 7.85 -11.21 -24.54
C ILE A 93 7.89 -12.72 -24.80
N LYS A 94 7.30 -13.16 -25.92
CA LYS A 94 7.40 -14.54 -26.40
C LYS A 94 8.17 -14.56 -27.71
N ALA A 95 9.37 -15.12 -27.71
CA ALA A 95 10.12 -15.43 -28.92
C ALA A 95 9.81 -16.86 -29.35
N GLN A 96 9.45 -17.06 -30.62
CA GLN A 96 9.19 -18.37 -31.21
C GLN A 96 10.04 -18.55 -32.46
N GLY A 97 10.73 -19.68 -32.57
CA GLY A 97 11.59 -20.04 -33.69
C GLY A 97 12.26 -21.38 -33.44
N ALA A 98 12.76 -22.03 -34.50
CA ALA A 98 13.59 -23.22 -34.34
C ALA A 98 14.92 -22.81 -33.66
N PRO A 99 15.39 -23.53 -32.62
CA PRO A 99 16.76 -23.37 -32.17
C PRO A 99 17.71 -23.71 -33.33
N GLY A 100 18.76 -22.91 -33.47
CA GLY A 100 19.81 -23.13 -34.48
C GLY A 100 20.61 -24.39 -34.23
#